data_AF-A0A970Q8W3-F1
#
_entry.id   AF-A0A970Q8W3-F1
#
_cell.length_a   1.000
_cell.length_b   1.000
_cell.length_c   1.000
_cell.angle_alpha   90.00
_cell.angle_beta   90.00
_cell.angle_gamma   90.00
#
_symmetry.space_group_name_H-M   'P 1'
#
loop_
_entity.id
_entity.type
_entity.pdbx_description
1 polymer ?
#
loop_
_entity_poly.entity_id
_entity_poly.type
_entity_poly.pdbx_seq_one_letter_code
_entity_poly.pdbx_strand_id
1 'polypeptide(L)'
;MFKKAVAVAIILLLFIPAVIDAEEVFEMVKVHRDGIEVVIDGREIYLEERPFIYNDRVYVPIRFVSTALGMDVDWNGGMKTVVINSPDYKFPLAECRPEEGEVFVYGEITDIDYAGYSITIHQHFDDNSIPVKSPLRANRDVVIIQQHNGKRNIHFFQLKTGSTGGFILDSGGMVRGIII
;
A
#
# COMPACT_ATOMS: atom_id res chain seq x y z
N MET A 1 14.15 -61.88 -42.35
CA MET A 1 12.98 -61.08 -41.92
C MET A 1 13.00 -60.73 -40.43
N PHE A 2 13.45 -61.62 -39.54
CA PHE A 2 13.48 -61.41 -38.07
C PHE A 2 14.25 -60.16 -37.58
N LYS A 3 15.43 -59.85 -38.15
CA LYS A 3 16.25 -58.70 -37.71
C LYS A 3 15.58 -57.33 -37.95
N LYS A 4 14.73 -57.22 -38.98
CA LYS A 4 13.98 -55.99 -39.27
C LYS A 4 12.80 -55.80 -38.31
N ALA A 5 12.17 -56.90 -37.88
CA ALA A 5 11.10 -56.86 -36.89
C ALA A 5 11.59 -56.42 -35.50
N VAL A 6 12.78 -56.87 -35.10
CA VAL A 6 13.41 -56.46 -33.82
C VAL A 6 13.75 -54.96 -33.82
N ALA A 7 14.27 -54.43 -34.93
CA ALA A 7 14.59 -53.02 -35.05
C ALA A 7 13.34 -52.12 -34.94
N VAL A 8 12.22 -52.53 -35.55
CA VAL A 8 10.95 -51.79 -35.47
C VAL A 8 10.37 -51.81 -34.06
N ALA A 9 10.48 -52.94 -33.34
CA ALA A 9 10.03 -53.04 -31.95
C ALA A 9 10.82 -52.12 -31.01
N ILE A 10 12.14 -52.00 -31.20
CA ILE A 10 13.00 -51.10 -30.40
C ILE A 10 12.66 -49.62 -30.67
N ILE A 11 12.39 -49.26 -31.93
CA ILE A 11 12.00 -47.89 -32.29
C ILE A 11 10.63 -47.54 -31.71
N LEU A 12 9.68 -48.47 -31.71
CA LEU A 12 8.37 -48.29 -31.06
C LEU A 12 8.48 -48.13 -29.54
N LEU A 13 9.43 -48.83 -28.90
CA LEU A 13 9.67 -48.69 -27.46
C LEU A 13 10.33 -47.35 -27.10
N LEU A 14 11.14 -46.78 -28.02
CA LEU A 14 11.76 -45.46 -27.87
C LEU A 14 10.79 -44.30 -28.14
N PHE A 15 9.63 -44.57 -28.73
CA PHE A 15 8.57 -43.58 -29.02
C PHE A 15 7.39 -43.66 -28.05
N ILE A 16 7.54 -44.28 -26.87
CA ILE A 16 6.56 -44.13 -25.79
C ILE A 16 6.79 -42.73 -25.21
N PRO A 17 5.88 -41.76 -25.41
CA PRO A 17 6.00 -40.47 -24.74
C PRO A 17 5.94 -40.73 -23.24
N ALA A 18 6.99 -40.35 -22.52
CA ALA A 18 6.93 -40.27 -21.07
C ALA A 18 5.82 -39.28 -20.73
N VAL A 19 4.70 -39.79 -20.21
CA VAL A 19 3.69 -38.96 -19.58
C VAL A 19 4.34 -38.48 -18.28
N ILE A 20 4.92 -37.29 -18.33
CA ILE A 20 5.37 -36.58 -17.13
C ILE A 20 4.11 -35.93 -16.58
N ASP A 21 3.42 -36.64 -15.68
CA ASP A 21 2.39 -36.01 -14.88
C ASP A 21 3.06 -34.91 -14.04
N ALA A 22 2.61 -33.67 -14.22
CA ALA A 22 2.99 -32.58 -13.34
C ALA A 22 2.26 -32.83 -12.01
N GLU A 23 2.98 -33.33 -11.00
CA GLU A 23 2.44 -33.44 -9.65
C GLU A 23 2.29 -32.03 -9.08
N GLU A 24 1.06 -31.52 -9.03
CA GLU A 24 0.76 -30.30 -8.29
C GLU A 24 1.07 -30.56 -6.80
N VAL A 25 2.18 -29.98 -6.33
CA VAL A 25 2.54 -30.02 -4.91
C VAL A 25 1.65 -29.05 -4.16
N PHE A 26 0.54 -29.56 -3.61
CA PHE A 26 -0.27 -28.81 -2.66
C PHE A 26 0.37 -28.86 -1.27
N GLU A 27 0.80 -27.70 -0.77
CA GLU A 27 1.22 -27.58 0.63
C GLU A 27 0.00 -27.34 1.52
N MET A 28 -0.25 -28.26 2.45
CA MET A 28 -1.34 -28.12 3.44
C MET A 28 -0.95 -27.09 4.50
N VAL A 29 -1.51 -25.88 4.40
CA VAL A 29 -1.34 -24.84 5.41
C VAL A 29 -2.22 -25.15 6.62
N LYS A 30 -1.61 -25.55 7.74
CA LYS A 30 -2.32 -25.73 9.02
C LYS A 30 -2.53 -24.37 9.68
N VAL A 31 -3.78 -24.05 10.00
CA VAL A 31 -4.17 -22.82 10.70
C VAL A 31 -4.97 -23.16 11.95
N HIS A 32 -4.92 -22.30 12.96
CA HIS A 32 -5.74 -22.42 14.17
C HIS A 32 -6.84 -21.37 14.16
N ARG A 33 -8.07 -21.71 14.57
CA ARG A 33 -9.22 -20.78 14.51
C ARG A 33 -9.89 -20.54 15.86
N ASP A 34 -9.47 -21.25 16.90
CA ASP A 34 -10.11 -21.17 18.19
C ASP A 34 -9.52 -20.02 19.03
N GLY A 35 -10.34 -19.44 19.91
CA GLY A 35 -9.92 -18.41 20.86
C GLY A 35 -9.69 -17.02 20.26
N ILE A 36 -10.23 -16.73 19.08
CA ILE A 36 -10.17 -15.39 18.49
C ILE A 36 -11.55 -14.73 18.59
N GLU A 37 -11.68 -13.81 19.53
CA GLU A 37 -12.86 -12.96 19.69
C GLU A 37 -12.65 -11.62 19.01
N VAL A 38 -13.66 -11.14 18.29
CA VAL A 38 -13.61 -9.86 17.59
C VAL A 38 -14.62 -8.92 18.23
N VAL A 39 -14.12 -7.84 18.80
CA VAL A 39 -14.93 -6.85 19.53
C VAL A 39 -14.77 -5.48 18.88
N ILE A 40 -15.89 -4.86 18.49
CA ILE A 40 -15.96 -3.49 17.97
C ILE A 40 -16.86 -2.69 18.90
N ASP A 41 -16.36 -1.56 19.40
CA ASP A 41 -17.10 -0.66 20.31
C ASP A 41 -17.78 -1.40 21.48
N GLY A 42 -17.09 -2.40 22.03
CA GLY A 42 -17.57 -3.21 23.16
C GLY A 42 -18.59 -4.30 22.79
N ARG A 43 -18.86 -4.54 21.50
CA ARG A 43 -19.77 -5.58 21.01
C ARG A 43 -19.01 -6.66 20.27
N GLU A 44 -19.30 -7.91 20.61
CA GLU A 44 -18.78 -9.05 19.86
C GLU A 44 -19.45 -9.14 18.48
N ILE A 45 -18.65 -9.35 17.44
CA ILE A 45 -19.10 -9.40 16.05
C ILE A 45 -18.85 -10.78 15.46
N TYR A 46 -19.89 -11.36 14.88
CA TYR A 46 -19.79 -12.59 14.11
C TYR A 46 -19.32 -12.30 12.68
N LEU A 47 -18.36 -13.09 12.20
CA LEU A 47 -17.81 -13.00 10.84
C LEU A 47 -18.04 -14.31 10.09
N GLU A 48 -18.54 -14.22 8.86
CA GLU A 48 -18.66 -15.38 7.96
C GLU A 48 -17.27 -15.97 7.67
N GLU A 49 -16.31 -15.11 7.29
CA GLU A 49 -14.90 -15.46 7.22
C GLU A 49 -14.23 -15.19 8.58
N ARG A 50 -14.10 -16.22 9.41
CA ARG A 50 -13.46 -16.08 10.72
C ARG A 50 -11.95 -15.83 10.60
N PRO A 51 -11.39 -14.96 11.45
CA PRO A 51 -9.95 -14.85 11.62
C PRO A 51 -9.30 -16.20 11.95
N PHE A 52 -8.00 -16.29 11.70
CA PHE A 52 -7.22 -17.48 12.02
C PHE A 52 -5.80 -17.10 12.42
N ILE A 53 -5.18 -17.96 13.22
CA ILE A 53 -3.77 -17.88 13.58
C ILE A 53 -2.97 -18.75 12.63
N TYR A 54 -1.93 -18.17 12.04
CA TYR A 54 -0.94 -18.85 11.23
C TYR A 54 0.43 -18.25 11.51
N ASN A 55 1.44 -19.10 11.78
CA ASN A 55 2.80 -18.66 12.14
C ASN A 55 2.82 -17.56 13.22
N ASP A 56 2.10 -17.79 14.32
CA ASP A 56 1.97 -16.87 15.47
C ASP A 56 1.44 -15.47 15.13
N ARG A 57 0.70 -15.34 14.01
CA ARG A 57 0.02 -14.11 13.59
C ARG A 57 -1.46 -14.35 13.41
N VAL A 58 -2.27 -13.40 13.85
CA VAL A 58 -3.70 -13.38 13.59
C VAL A 58 -3.94 -12.74 12.22
N TYR A 59 -4.55 -13.49 11.32
CA TYR A 59 -5.02 -13.03 10.02
C TYR A 59 -6.50 -12.70 10.14
N VAL A 60 -6.84 -11.46 9.78
CA VAL A 60 -8.20 -10.92 9.84
C VAL A 60 -8.62 -10.52 8.43
N PRO A 61 -9.87 -10.78 7.99
CA PRO A 61 -10.32 -10.37 6.67
C PRO A 61 -10.22 -8.85 6.50
N ILE A 62 -9.48 -8.40 5.48
CA ILE A 62 -9.23 -6.97 5.26
C ILE A 62 -10.53 -6.19 5.00
N ARG A 63 -11.46 -6.78 4.24
CA ARG A 63 -12.79 -6.17 3.96
C ARG A 63 -13.54 -5.88 5.25
N PHE A 64 -13.50 -6.80 6.21
CA PHE A 64 -14.14 -6.59 7.51
C PHE A 64 -13.49 -5.44 8.26
N VAL A 65 -12.15 -5.42 8.38
CA VAL A 65 -11.44 -4.34 9.09
C VAL A 65 -11.76 -2.98 8.48
N SER A 66 -11.71 -2.86 7.15
CA SER A 66 -11.97 -1.60 6.45
C SER A 66 -13.42 -1.13 6.62
N THR A 67 -14.40 -2.02 6.45
CA THR A 67 -15.82 -1.66 6.61
C THR A 67 -16.19 -1.32 8.05
N ALA A 68 -15.60 -2.00 9.04
CA ALA A 68 -15.73 -1.67 10.45
C ALA A 68 -15.21 -0.26 10.77
N LEU A 69 -14.21 0.22 10.02
CA LEU A 69 -13.67 1.58 10.11
C LEU A 69 -14.46 2.61 9.27
N GLY A 70 -15.61 2.23 8.69
CA GLY A 70 -16.45 3.10 7.87
C GLY A 70 -15.91 3.35 6.46
N MET A 71 -14.95 2.56 5.99
CA MET A 71 -14.36 2.70 4.66
C MET A 71 -15.14 1.89 3.62
N ASP A 72 -15.13 2.37 2.38
CA ASP A 72 -15.67 1.67 1.21
C ASP A 72 -14.60 0.73 0.62
N VAL A 73 -15.01 -0.47 0.19
CA VAL A 73 -14.09 -1.53 -0.27
C VAL A 73 -14.56 -2.13 -1.58
N ASP A 74 -13.78 -1.90 -2.64
CA ASP A 74 -14.02 -2.39 -3.99
C ASP A 74 -12.93 -3.34 -4.48
N TRP A 75 -13.28 -4.21 -5.43
CA TRP A 75 -12.36 -5.13 -6.08
C TRP A 75 -12.24 -4.82 -7.57
N ASN A 76 -11.05 -4.37 -7.99
CA ASN A 76 -10.73 -4.25 -9.40
C ASN A 76 -10.20 -5.59 -9.94
N GLY A 77 -11.08 -6.38 -10.54
CA GLY A 77 -10.74 -7.69 -11.10
C GLY A 77 -9.73 -7.65 -12.26
N GLY A 78 -9.72 -6.57 -13.05
CA GLY A 78 -8.77 -6.40 -14.16
C GLY A 78 -7.33 -6.18 -13.66
N MET A 79 -7.17 -5.43 -12.56
CA MET A 79 -5.88 -5.13 -11.95
C MET A 79 -5.50 -6.09 -10.82
N LYS A 80 -6.39 -7.02 -10.46
CA LYS A 80 -6.26 -7.86 -9.26
C LYS A 80 -5.94 -7.05 -8.00
N THR A 81 -6.62 -5.91 -7.84
CA THR A 81 -6.32 -4.92 -6.79
C THR A 81 -7.55 -4.66 -5.93
N VAL A 82 -7.36 -4.68 -4.61
CA VAL A 82 -8.36 -4.19 -3.65
C VAL A 82 -8.20 -2.69 -3.52
N VAL A 83 -9.29 -1.94 -3.67
CA VAL A 83 -9.34 -0.49 -3.48
C VAL A 83 -10.13 -0.20 -2.20
N ILE A 84 -9.52 0.52 -1.27
CA ILE A 84 -10.14 0.93 -0.01
C ILE A 84 -10.19 2.45 0.00
N ASN A 85 -11.40 3.01 0.03
CA ASN A 85 -11.62 4.45 0.04
C ASN A 85 -12.06 4.87 1.43
N SER A 86 -11.30 5.76 2.05
CA SER A 86 -11.77 6.46 3.25
C SER A 86 -12.76 7.56 2.84
N PRO A 87 -13.91 7.72 3.52
CA PRO A 87 -14.85 8.80 3.24
C PRO A 87 -14.21 10.19 3.43
N ASP A 88 -13.19 10.29 4.31
CA ASP A 88 -12.44 11.52 4.55
C ASP A 88 -11.39 11.78 3.45
N TYR A 89 -11.07 10.77 2.65
CA TYR A 89 -10.07 10.84 1.61
C TYR A 89 -10.69 11.10 0.23
N LYS A 90 -10.68 12.36 -0.21
CA LYS A 90 -11.12 12.72 -1.56
C LYS A 90 -9.93 12.76 -2.51
N PHE A 91 -9.88 11.84 -3.47
CA PHE A 91 -8.97 11.89 -4.61
C PHE A 91 -9.71 12.33 -5.90
N PRO A 92 -9.13 13.17 -6.78
CA PRO A 92 -7.82 13.81 -6.64
C PRO A 92 -7.77 14.69 -5.39
N LEU A 93 -6.59 14.74 -4.75
CA LEU A 93 -6.39 15.73 -3.69
C LEU A 93 -6.83 17.07 -4.26
N ALA A 94 -7.67 17.79 -3.52
CA ALA A 94 -8.04 19.13 -3.92
C ALA A 94 -6.73 19.89 -4.18
N GLU A 95 -6.65 20.54 -5.35
CA GLU A 95 -5.57 21.45 -5.68
C GLU A 95 -5.37 22.43 -4.51
N CYS A 96 -4.16 22.97 -4.36
CA CYS A 96 -3.94 24.02 -3.37
C CYS A 96 -4.92 25.16 -3.65
N ARG A 97 -5.66 25.61 -2.64
CA ARG A 97 -6.65 26.70 -2.71
C ARG A 97 -6.16 27.93 -1.94
N PRO A 98 -5.37 28.82 -2.58
CA PRO A 98 -4.91 30.04 -1.93
C PRO A 98 -6.04 30.90 -1.37
N GLU A 99 -7.21 30.90 -2.01
CA GLU A 99 -8.40 31.63 -1.58
C GLU A 99 -9.01 31.12 -0.27
N GLU A 100 -8.75 29.87 0.10
CA GLU A 100 -9.15 29.27 1.38
C GLU A 100 -8.04 29.38 2.45
N GLY A 101 -6.92 30.04 2.13
CA GLY A 101 -5.77 30.24 3.02
C GLY A 101 -4.73 29.13 2.95
N GLU A 102 -4.81 28.23 1.97
CA GLU A 102 -3.79 27.21 1.76
C GLU A 102 -2.53 27.79 1.11
N VAL A 103 -1.37 27.20 1.41
CA VAL A 103 -0.09 27.67 0.90
C VAL A 103 0.70 26.52 0.30
N PHE A 104 1.18 26.70 -0.93
CA PHE A 104 2.16 25.83 -1.54
C PHE A 104 3.56 26.41 -1.35
N VAL A 105 4.49 25.60 -0.87
CA VAL A 105 5.92 25.95 -0.78
C VAL A 105 6.77 24.84 -1.35
N TYR A 106 7.96 25.16 -1.84
CA TYR A 106 8.92 24.16 -2.30
C TYR A 106 10.27 24.37 -1.62
N GLY A 107 11.01 23.29 -1.39
CA GLY A 107 12.28 23.36 -0.69
C GLY A 107 12.92 22.01 -0.46
N GLU A 108 14.09 22.04 0.17
CA GLU A 108 14.85 20.86 0.56
C GLU A 108 14.54 20.47 2.00
N ILE A 109 14.27 19.18 2.25
CA ILE A 109 14.11 18.64 3.60
C ILE A 109 15.48 18.59 4.28
N THR A 110 15.68 19.38 5.33
CA THR A 110 16.97 19.42 6.07
C THR A 110 16.96 18.56 7.32
N ASP A 111 15.80 18.38 7.95
CA ASP A 111 15.64 17.53 9.14
C ASP A 111 14.20 16.96 9.23
N ILE A 112 14.05 15.79 9.86
CA ILE A 112 12.75 15.12 10.02
C ILE A 112 12.62 14.59 11.45
N ASP A 113 11.62 15.09 12.18
CA ASP A 113 11.17 14.49 13.43
C ASP A 113 10.01 13.54 13.16
N TYR A 114 10.34 12.24 13.07
CA TYR A 114 9.38 11.17 12.85
C TYR A 114 8.40 10.98 14.01
N ALA A 115 8.80 11.28 15.25
CA ALA A 115 7.93 11.10 16.41
C ALA A 115 6.90 12.23 16.50
N GLY A 116 7.33 13.46 16.25
CA GLY A 116 6.48 14.65 16.25
C GLY A 116 5.75 14.94 14.94
N TYR A 117 5.98 14.15 13.89
CA TYR A 117 5.44 14.39 12.53
C TYR A 117 5.78 15.80 12.05
N SER A 118 7.05 16.20 12.13
CA SER A 118 7.48 17.51 11.65
C SER A 118 8.69 17.44 10.74
N ILE A 119 8.75 18.36 9.78
CA ILE A 119 9.77 18.45 8.75
C ILE A 119 10.38 19.84 8.81
N THR A 120 11.69 19.92 8.96
CA THR A 120 12.42 21.17 8.76
C THR A 120 12.78 21.27 7.28
N ILE A 121 12.41 22.38 6.65
CA ILE A 121 12.77 22.65 5.26
C ILE A 121 13.69 23.87 5.16
N HIS A 122 14.60 23.82 4.18
CA HIS A 122 15.19 25.02 3.59
C HIS A 122 14.31 25.40 2.40
N GLN A 123 13.48 26.42 2.59
CA GLN A 123 12.56 26.89 1.56
C GLN A 123 13.33 27.54 0.42
N HIS A 124 12.98 27.16 -0.81
CA HIS A 124 13.43 27.84 -2.01
C HIS A 124 12.41 28.94 -2.36
N PHE A 125 12.91 30.11 -2.73
CA PHE A 125 12.08 31.27 -3.03
C PHE A 125 12.14 31.61 -4.52
N ASP A 126 10.97 31.88 -5.09
CA ASP A 126 10.75 32.57 -6.35
C ASP A 126 9.96 33.87 -6.11
N ASP A 127 9.71 34.63 -7.17
CA ASP A 127 9.03 35.94 -7.09
C ASP A 127 7.60 35.88 -6.52
N ASN A 128 6.98 34.68 -6.46
CA ASN A 128 5.62 34.46 -5.96
C ASN A 128 5.59 33.66 -4.65
N SER A 129 6.74 33.40 -4.04
CA SER A 129 6.85 32.54 -2.87
C SER A 129 6.39 33.24 -1.59
N ILE A 130 5.60 32.53 -0.81
CA ILE A 130 5.17 32.97 0.53
C ILE A 130 6.09 32.31 1.57
N PRO A 131 6.82 33.08 2.41
CA PRO A 131 7.65 32.50 3.45
C PRO A 131 6.79 31.80 4.51
N VAL A 132 7.18 30.59 4.88
CA VAL A 132 6.51 29.81 5.94
C VAL A 132 7.44 29.54 7.11
N LYS A 133 6.85 29.36 8.30
CA LYS A 133 7.61 29.05 9.50
C LYS A 133 7.96 27.56 9.54
N SER A 134 9.25 27.26 9.55
CA SER A 134 9.81 25.92 9.78
C SER A 134 10.06 25.70 11.29
N PRO A 135 9.85 24.48 11.85
CA PRO A 135 9.47 23.24 11.17
C PRO A 135 7.98 23.17 10.82
N LEU A 136 7.70 22.53 9.68
CA LEU A 136 6.35 22.26 9.20
C LEU A 136 5.79 21.02 9.88
N ARG A 137 4.64 21.14 10.53
CA ARG A 137 3.95 20.00 11.15
C ARG A 137 3.07 19.32 10.11
N ALA A 138 3.20 18.01 9.96
CA ALA A 138 2.40 17.24 9.02
C ALA A 138 1.21 16.58 9.70
N ASN A 139 0.10 16.46 8.97
CA ASN A 139 -1.00 15.63 9.41
C ASN A 139 -0.57 14.14 9.37
N ARG A 140 -1.19 13.30 10.20
CA ARG A 140 -0.87 11.86 10.25
C ARG A 140 -1.29 11.10 8.99
N ASP A 141 -2.26 11.65 8.27
CA ASP A 141 -2.77 11.18 6.99
C ASP A 141 -2.16 11.95 5.80
N VAL A 142 -1.07 12.69 6.02
CA VAL A 142 -0.38 13.45 4.96
C VAL A 142 -0.10 12.55 3.76
N VAL A 143 -0.52 13.00 2.58
CA VAL A 143 -0.29 12.25 1.35
C VAL A 143 1.06 12.63 0.78
N ILE A 144 1.85 11.62 0.45
CA ILE A 144 3.18 11.83 -0.11
C ILE A 144 3.25 11.13 -1.45
N ILE A 145 3.33 11.94 -2.50
CA ILE A 145 3.45 11.46 -3.87
C ILE A 145 4.93 11.52 -4.24
N GLN A 146 5.54 10.37 -4.48
CA GLN A 146 6.86 10.29 -5.06
C GLN A 146 6.73 10.16 -6.59
N GLN A 147 7.15 11.17 -7.36
CA GLN A 147 7.08 11.13 -8.83
C GLN A 147 8.16 10.21 -9.43
N HIS A 148 9.24 9.94 -8.71
CA HIS A 148 10.35 9.14 -9.21
C HIS A 148 10.13 7.62 -8.97
N ASN A 149 10.02 6.84 -10.06
CA ASN A 149 9.93 5.37 -10.11
C ASN A 149 8.54 4.72 -10.01
N GLY A 150 7.44 5.44 -10.26
CA GLY A 150 6.10 4.82 -10.35
C GLY A 150 5.54 4.27 -9.03
N LYS A 151 6.25 4.47 -7.91
CA LYS A 151 5.73 4.24 -6.56
C LYS A 151 4.82 5.41 -6.18
N ARG A 152 3.52 5.16 -6.19
CA ARG A 152 2.51 6.12 -5.71
C ARG A 152 2.31 5.89 -4.22
N ASN A 153 2.16 6.99 -3.46
CA ASN A 153 1.83 7.00 -2.02
C ASN A 153 2.92 6.35 -1.13
N ILE A 154 3.95 7.10 -0.79
CA ILE A 154 4.93 6.68 0.23
C ILE A 154 4.47 7.14 1.62
N HIS A 155 4.93 6.46 2.66
CA HIS A 155 4.65 6.86 4.05
C HIS A 155 5.60 7.95 4.53
N PHE A 156 5.15 8.76 5.51
CA PHE A 156 5.97 9.80 6.15
C PHE A 156 7.32 9.27 6.65
N PHE A 157 7.34 8.05 7.23
CA PHE A 157 8.56 7.39 7.71
C PHE A 157 9.53 6.95 6.61
N GLN A 158 9.16 7.09 5.34
CA GLN A 158 10.00 6.78 4.19
C GLN A 158 10.63 8.04 3.59
N LEU A 159 10.30 9.22 4.11
CA LEU A 159 10.94 10.48 3.75
C LEU A 159 12.42 10.46 4.12
N LYS A 160 13.22 11.26 3.41
CA LYS A 160 14.66 11.37 3.64
C LYS A 160 15.08 12.83 3.59
N THR A 161 15.98 13.21 4.49
CA THR A 161 16.70 14.49 4.40
C THR A 161 17.48 14.57 3.08
N GLY A 162 17.66 15.78 2.56
CA GLY A 162 18.23 16.06 1.24
C GLY A 162 17.24 15.87 0.08
N SER A 163 16.00 15.43 0.35
CA SER A 163 14.97 15.36 -0.70
C SER A 163 14.40 16.76 -0.95
N THR A 164 14.29 17.13 -2.22
CA THR A 164 13.58 18.36 -2.63
C THR A 164 12.15 18.02 -2.98
N GLY A 165 11.20 18.83 -2.51
CA GLY A 165 9.79 18.61 -2.79
C GLY A 165 8.93 19.85 -2.62
N GLY A 166 7.67 19.71 -3.05
CA GLY A 166 6.60 20.66 -2.77
C GLY A 166 5.80 20.22 -1.54
N PHE A 167 5.37 21.19 -0.74
CA PHE A 167 4.59 21.00 0.48
C PHE A 167 3.33 21.87 0.39
N ILE A 168 2.18 21.24 0.61
CA ILE A 168 0.88 21.91 0.63
C ILE A 168 0.47 22.03 2.09
N LEU A 169 0.40 23.26 2.58
CA LEU A 169 -0.07 23.61 3.92
C LEU A 169 -1.55 23.98 3.84
N ASP A 170 -2.35 23.45 4.76
CA ASP A 170 -3.73 23.89 4.94
C ASP A 170 -3.80 25.29 5.58
N SER A 171 -5.01 25.83 5.74
CA SER A 171 -5.25 27.14 6.37
C SER A 171 -4.78 27.23 7.83
N GLY A 172 -4.53 26.09 8.48
CA GLY A 172 -3.97 26.00 9.84
C GLY A 172 -2.44 25.93 9.86
N GLY A 173 -1.79 25.90 8.70
CA GLY A 173 -0.34 25.76 8.56
C GLY A 173 0.17 24.32 8.72
N MET A 174 -0.71 23.32 8.70
CA MET A 174 -0.33 21.90 8.75
C MET A 174 -0.13 21.36 7.34
N VAL A 175 0.89 20.54 7.14
CA VAL A 175 1.16 19.89 5.85
C VAL A 175 0.13 18.79 5.62
N ARG A 176 -0.68 18.95 4.58
CA ARG A 176 -1.67 17.96 4.13
C ARG A 176 -1.22 17.15 2.92
N GLY A 177 -0.23 17.66 2.17
CA GLY A 177 0.33 16.98 1.01
C GLY A 177 1.80 17.29 0.79
N ILE A 178 2.55 16.32 0.32
CA ILE A 178 3.97 16.43 -0.04
C ILE A 178 4.17 15.79 -1.41
N ILE A 179 4.92 16.46 -2.29
CA ILE A 179 5.26 15.98 -3.63
C ILE A 179 6.79 15.94 -3.73
N ILE A 180 7.36 14.76 -3.93
CA ILE A 180 8.82 14.52 -3.99
C ILE A 180 9.21 13.87 -5.31
#